data_AF-A0A1G4P2J5-F1
#
_entry.id   AF-A0A1G4P2J5-F1
#
_cell.length_a   1.000
_cell.length_b   1.000
_cell.length_c   1.000
_cell.angle_alpha   90.00
_cell.angle_beta   90.00
_cell.angle_gamma   90.00
#
_symmetry.space_group_name_H-M   'P 1'
#
loop_
_entity.id
_entity.type
_entity.pdbx_description
1 polymer ?
#
loop_
_entity_poly.entity_id
_entity_poly.type
_entity_poly.pdbx_seq_one_letter_code
_entity_poly.pdbx_strand_id
1 'polypeptide(L)'
;MKVEDLVKQAQAYLDGENGDGSSSGKKELGMDNTPNVFGMASVDELEYSVGRLDILMAAMWTIMKEKGATDDELMTAISSIIEDRKGVVYQKNVLKCARCGNNIQEVKKTPLTGRCYYCGTMYLLYPYNDGDVKDPIVSGTVSEQEAPVPAEEAPAEAENVEELPMTFEPYDVTKDLGFDEDE
;
A
#
# COMPACT_ATOMS: atom_id res chain seq x y z
N MET A 1 -15.26 -44.39 -8.85
CA MET A 1 -16.34 -43.57 -8.27
C MET A 1 -17.15 -43.00 -9.42
N LYS A 2 -18.47 -43.21 -9.43
CA LYS A 2 -19.34 -42.65 -10.47
C LYS A 2 -19.68 -41.21 -10.08
N VAL A 3 -19.80 -40.32 -11.06
CA VAL A 3 -20.12 -38.89 -10.84
C VAL A 3 -21.41 -38.72 -10.02
N GLU A 4 -22.35 -39.65 -10.16
CA GLU A 4 -23.59 -39.72 -9.40
C GLU A 4 -23.38 -39.87 -7.87
N ASP A 5 -22.28 -40.49 -7.44
CA ASP A 5 -21.96 -40.67 -6.01
C ASP A 5 -21.41 -39.37 -5.40
N LEU A 6 -20.66 -38.58 -6.19
CA LEU A 6 -20.14 -37.27 -5.77
C LEU A 6 -21.25 -36.22 -5.66
N VAL A 7 -22.20 -36.23 -6.59
CA VAL A 7 -23.38 -35.33 -6.54
C VAL A 7 -24.23 -35.64 -5.31
N LYS A 8 -24.48 -36.91 -5.01
CA LYS A 8 -25.21 -37.31 -3.79
C LYS A 8 -24.50 -36.91 -2.51
N GLN A 9 -23.17 -37.02 -2.48
CA GLN A 9 -22.37 -36.62 -1.32
C GLN A 9 -22.39 -35.10 -1.11
N ALA A 10 -22.31 -34.32 -2.19
CA ALA A 10 -22.42 -32.86 -2.12
C ALA A 10 -23.83 -32.40 -1.67
N GLN A 11 -24.88 -33.10 -2.12
CA GLN A 11 -26.26 -32.77 -1.78
C GLN A 11 -26.59 -33.11 -0.32
N ALA A 12 -26.08 -34.22 0.19
CA ALA A 12 -26.19 -34.57 1.61
C ALA A 12 -25.47 -33.57 2.53
N TYR A 13 -24.42 -32.90 2.04
CA TYR A 13 -23.71 -31.87 2.80
C TYR A 13 -24.53 -30.56 2.89
N LEU A 14 -25.30 -30.24 1.84
CA LEU A 14 -26.17 -29.06 1.81
C LEU A 14 -27.45 -29.24 2.65
N ASP A 15 -27.97 -30.47 2.72
CA ASP A 15 -29.21 -30.76 3.44
C ASP A 15 -29.00 -31.04 4.95
N GLY A 16 -27.74 -31.18 5.39
CA GLY A 16 -27.38 -31.61 6.74
C GLY A 16 -27.41 -30.55 7.86
N GLU A 17 -27.62 -29.26 7.55
CA GLU A 17 -27.49 -28.17 8.55
C GLU A 17 -28.74 -27.29 8.73
N ASN A 18 -29.96 -27.79 8.43
CA ASN A 18 -31.19 -27.04 8.73
C ASN A 18 -32.12 -27.84 9.65
N GLY A 19 -31.72 -27.91 10.91
CA GLY A 19 -32.51 -28.45 12.01
C GLY A 19 -32.59 -27.49 13.19
N ASP A 20 -33.19 -26.32 13.01
CA ASP A 20 -34.02 -25.74 14.07
C ASP A 20 -35.10 -24.84 13.46
N GLY A 21 -36.34 -25.06 13.88
CA GLY A 21 -37.50 -24.38 13.37
C GLY A 21 -37.70 -23.05 14.07
N SER A 22 -38.03 -22.00 13.31
CA SER A 22 -38.89 -20.96 13.86
C SER A 22 -39.68 -20.24 12.79
N SER A 23 -40.95 -20.09 13.11
CA SER A 23 -42.05 -19.59 12.31
C SER A 23 -42.00 -18.08 12.03
N SER A 24 -42.80 -17.69 11.03
CA SER A 24 -43.50 -16.41 10.92
C SER A 24 -42.70 -15.21 10.43
N GLY A 25 -43.10 -14.67 9.27
CA GLY A 25 -42.74 -13.29 8.91
C GLY A 25 -42.73 -12.99 7.43
N LYS A 26 -43.91 -12.92 6.81
CA LYS A 26 -44.10 -12.25 5.53
C LYS A 26 -43.83 -10.76 5.76
N LYS A 27 -42.68 -10.22 5.34
CA LYS A 27 -42.44 -8.77 5.25
C LYS A 27 -41.68 -8.42 3.98
N GLU A 28 -42.14 -7.30 3.45
CA GLU A 28 -41.94 -6.78 2.11
C GLU A 28 -40.49 -6.37 1.86
N LEU A 29 -40.10 -6.44 0.59
CA LEU A 29 -38.81 -6.02 0.07
C LEU A 29 -38.66 -4.49 0.21
N GLY A 30 -38.07 -4.07 1.33
CA GLY A 30 -37.43 -2.76 1.49
C GLY A 30 -36.07 -2.80 0.83
N MET A 31 -35.90 -1.98 -0.21
CA MET A 31 -34.66 -1.83 -0.95
C MET A 31 -33.80 -0.80 -0.22
N ASP A 32 -33.13 -1.24 0.84
CA ASP A 32 -32.29 -0.38 1.66
C ASP A 32 -30.84 -0.44 1.14
N ASN A 33 -30.51 0.58 0.36
CA ASN A 33 -29.18 0.88 -0.12
C ASN A 33 -28.32 1.33 1.06
N THR A 34 -27.63 0.41 1.73
CA THR A 34 -26.71 0.74 2.82
C THR A 34 -25.34 1.15 2.28
N PRO A 35 -24.77 2.27 2.76
CA PRO A 35 -23.47 2.74 2.32
C PRO A 35 -22.37 1.77 2.79
N ASN A 36 -21.46 1.51 1.86
CA ASN A 36 -20.26 0.68 1.98
C ASN A 36 -19.46 1.02 3.25
N VAL A 37 -19.65 0.23 4.31
CA VAL A 37 -18.81 0.26 5.51
C VAL A 37 -17.59 -0.62 5.23
N PHE A 38 -16.53 0.00 4.70
CA PHE A 38 -15.19 -0.55 4.78
C PHE A 38 -14.78 -0.60 6.27
N GLY A 39 -15.10 -1.69 6.94
CA GLY A 39 -14.77 -1.91 8.34
C GLY A 39 -14.66 -3.39 8.61
N MET A 40 -13.42 -3.90 8.61
CA MET A 40 -13.01 -5.23 9.08
C MET A 40 -14.10 -6.30 8.98
N ALA A 41 -14.32 -6.83 7.77
CA ALA A 41 -15.01 -8.11 7.63
C ALA A 41 -14.35 -9.10 8.60
N SER A 42 -15.18 -9.79 9.40
CA SER A 42 -14.66 -10.77 10.35
C SER A 42 -13.87 -11.83 9.60
N VAL A 43 -12.85 -12.41 10.25
CA VAL A 43 -12.05 -13.47 9.64
C VAL A 43 -12.97 -14.60 9.11
N ASP A 44 -14.02 -14.91 9.86
CA ASP A 44 -15.04 -15.90 9.48
C ASP A 44 -15.79 -15.54 8.18
N GLU A 45 -16.12 -14.26 7.97
CA GLU A 45 -16.76 -13.79 6.74
C GLU A 45 -15.81 -13.88 5.54
N LEU A 46 -14.52 -13.58 5.76
CA LEU A 46 -13.48 -13.78 4.76
C LEU A 46 -13.32 -15.26 4.41
N GLU A 47 -13.23 -16.14 5.40
CA GLU A 47 -13.10 -17.58 5.20
C GLU A 47 -14.30 -18.14 4.42
N TYR A 48 -15.51 -17.73 4.77
CA TYR A 48 -16.72 -18.09 4.04
C TYR A 48 -16.66 -17.59 2.58
N SER A 49 -16.22 -16.35 2.37
CA SER A 49 -16.12 -15.77 1.03
C SER A 49 -15.09 -16.50 0.16
N VAL A 50 -13.95 -16.90 0.73
CA VAL A 50 -12.89 -17.66 0.05
C VAL A 50 -13.41 -19.06 -0.29
N GLY A 51 -14.02 -19.77 0.66
CA GLY A 51 -14.60 -21.08 0.41
C GLY A 51 -15.67 -21.07 -0.69
N ARG A 52 -16.52 -20.02 -0.73
CA ARG A 52 -17.48 -19.82 -1.81
C ARG A 52 -16.81 -19.61 -3.17
N LEU A 53 -15.72 -18.84 -3.22
CA LEU A 53 -14.95 -18.61 -4.45
C LEU A 53 -14.29 -19.90 -4.95
N ASP A 54 -13.77 -20.73 -4.06
CA ASP A 54 -13.15 -22.01 -4.41
C ASP A 54 -14.16 -22.98 -5.03
N ILE A 55 -15.36 -23.08 -4.45
CA ILE A 55 -16.45 -23.91 -4.99
C ILE A 55 -16.87 -23.39 -6.38
N LEU A 56 -17.02 -22.08 -6.54
CA LEU A 56 -17.38 -21.47 -7.82
C LEU A 56 -16.31 -21.72 -8.90
N MET A 57 -15.03 -21.59 -8.55
CA MET A 57 -13.94 -21.90 -9.48
C MET A 57 -13.92 -23.37 -9.88
N ALA A 58 -14.12 -24.29 -8.93
CA ALA A 58 -14.20 -25.73 -9.21
C ALA A 58 -15.39 -26.08 -10.13
N ALA A 59 -16.55 -25.46 -9.89
CA ALA A 59 -17.73 -25.62 -10.73
C ALA A 59 -17.51 -25.06 -12.15
N MET A 60 -16.97 -23.85 -12.27
CA MET A 60 -16.62 -23.26 -13.57
C MET A 60 -15.63 -24.14 -14.34
N TRP A 61 -14.62 -24.67 -13.65
CA TRP A 61 -13.63 -25.53 -14.27
C TRP A 61 -14.24 -26.83 -14.81
N THR A 62 -15.15 -27.44 -14.05
CA THR A 62 -15.88 -28.63 -14.50
C THR A 62 -16.66 -28.35 -15.78
N ILE A 63 -17.39 -27.23 -15.84
CA ILE A 63 -18.13 -26.81 -17.04
C ILE A 63 -17.19 -26.56 -18.23
N MET A 64 -15.99 -26.00 -17.99
CA MET A 64 -15.00 -25.79 -19.04
C MET A 64 -14.44 -27.11 -19.58
N LYS A 65 -14.18 -28.10 -18.73
CA LYS A 65 -13.78 -29.44 -19.16
C LYS A 65 -14.85 -30.13 -19.99
N GLU A 66 -16.11 -29.99 -19.61
CA GLU A 66 -17.24 -30.52 -20.41
C GLU A 66 -17.32 -29.90 -21.81
N LYS A 67 -16.86 -28.66 -21.96
CA LYS A 67 -16.74 -27.96 -23.24
C LYS A 67 -15.44 -28.25 -24.00
N GLY A 68 -14.59 -29.13 -23.48
CA GLY A 68 -13.34 -29.55 -24.11
C GLY A 68 -12.14 -28.65 -23.83
N ALA A 69 -12.22 -27.75 -22.85
CA ALA A 69 -11.05 -26.98 -22.43
C ALA A 69 -10.00 -27.91 -21.80
N THR A 70 -8.73 -27.66 -22.09
CA THR A 70 -7.61 -28.43 -21.58
C THR A 70 -6.95 -27.77 -20.38
N ASP A 71 -6.31 -28.57 -19.53
CA ASP A 71 -5.56 -28.07 -18.36
C ASP A 71 -4.44 -27.10 -18.80
N ASP A 72 -3.83 -27.32 -19.97
CA ASP A 72 -2.77 -26.47 -20.53
C ASP A 72 -3.28 -25.06 -20.90
N GLU A 73 -4.49 -24.96 -21.46
CA GLU A 73 -5.12 -23.67 -21.78
C GLU A 73 -5.43 -22.86 -20.52
N LEU A 74 -5.90 -23.53 -19.46
CA LEU A 74 -6.15 -22.87 -18.17
C LEU A 74 -4.85 -22.34 -17.57
N MET A 75 -3.80 -23.15 -17.53
CA MET A 75 -2.51 -22.74 -16.97
C MET A 75 -1.90 -21.58 -17.76
N THR A 76 -2.06 -21.59 -19.09
CA THR A 76 -1.61 -20.48 -19.95
C THR A 76 -2.36 -19.18 -19.62
N ALA A 77 -3.69 -19.26 -19.45
CA ALA A 77 -4.50 -18.10 -19.07
C ALA A 77 -4.14 -17.57 -17.66
N ILE A 78 -3.92 -18.46 -16.69
CA ILE A 78 -3.47 -18.09 -15.34
C ILE A 78 -2.12 -17.37 -15.40
N SER A 79 -1.15 -17.90 -16.14
CA SER A 79 0.17 -17.27 -16.30
C SER A 79 0.07 -15.88 -16.92
N SER A 80 -0.73 -15.70 -17.98
CA SER A 80 -0.97 -14.39 -18.59
C SER A 80 -1.52 -13.38 -17.58
N ILE A 81 -2.52 -13.76 -16.79
CA ILE A 81 -3.12 -12.88 -15.77
C ILE A 81 -2.10 -12.53 -14.67
N ILE A 82 -1.26 -13.48 -14.26
CA ILE A 82 -0.20 -13.24 -13.28
C ILE A 82 0.83 -12.25 -13.83
N GLU A 83 1.24 -12.39 -15.09
CA GLU A 83 2.17 -11.49 -15.76
C GLU A 83 1.59 -10.07 -15.90
N ASP A 84 0.33 -9.95 -16.30
CA ASP A 84 -0.37 -8.67 -16.39
C ASP A 84 -0.44 -7.99 -15.02
N ARG A 85 -0.78 -8.74 -13.97
CA ARG A 85 -0.82 -8.22 -12.60
C ARG A 85 0.55 -7.78 -12.09
N LYS A 86 1.64 -8.47 -12.49
CA LYS A 86 3.01 -8.04 -12.19
C LYS A 86 3.35 -6.73 -12.89
N GLY A 87 2.85 -6.50 -14.11
CA GLY A 87 3.04 -5.24 -14.84
C GLY A 87 2.32 -4.04 -14.21
N VAL A 88 1.22 -4.28 -13.49
CA VAL A 88 0.44 -3.23 -12.79
C VAL A 88 1.01 -2.89 -11.41
N VAL A 89 2.10 -3.55 -10.97
CA VAL A 89 2.80 -3.24 -9.71
C VAL A 89 3.52 -1.90 -9.84
N TYR A 90 2.78 -0.82 -9.54
CA TYR A 90 3.25 0.55 -9.33
C TYR A 90 4.24 1.04 -10.39
N GLN A 91 3.71 1.62 -11.47
CA GLN A 91 4.47 2.66 -12.18
C GLN A 91 4.70 3.80 -11.17
N LYS A 92 5.78 3.69 -10.37
CA LYS A 92 6.30 4.82 -9.63
C LYS A 92 6.72 5.81 -10.70
N ASN A 93 5.93 6.85 -10.89
CA ASN A 93 6.28 7.96 -11.76
C ASN A 93 7.56 8.59 -11.20
N VAL A 94 8.71 8.11 -11.66
CA VAL A 94 10.01 8.62 -11.22
C VAL A 94 10.23 9.94 -11.95
N LEU A 95 10.01 11.04 -11.22
CA LEU A 95 10.22 12.38 -11.75
C LEU A 95 11.72 12.62 -11.98
N LYS A 96 12.06 13.11 -13.18
CA LYS A 96 13.44 13.43 -13.57
C LYS A 96 13.70 14.93 -13.43
N CYS A 97 14.90 15.27 -13.01
CA CYS A 97 15.37 16.63 -12.87
C CYS A 97 15.59 17.27 -14.25
N ALA A 98 14.95 18.41 -14.53
CA ALA A 98 15.11 19.15 -15.78
C ALA A 98 16.55 19.65 -16.04
N ARG A 99 17.35 19.81 -14.98
CA ARG A 99 18.74 20.29 -15.08
C ARG A 99 19.78 19.21 -15.32
N CYS A 100 19.65 18.05 -14.66
CA CYS A 100 20.69 17.00 -14.70
C CYS A 100 20.17 15.62 -15.13
N GLY A 101 18.88 15.48 -15.40
CA GLY A 101 18.26 14.22 -15.84
C GLY A 101 18.11 13.14 -14.76
N ASN A 102 18.73 13.32 -13.58
CA ASN A 102 18.65 12.38 -12.47
C ASN A 102 17.31 12.43 -11.73
N ASN A 103 16.99 11.37 -11.01
CA ASN A 103 15.72 11.24 -10.29
C ASN A 103 15.60 12.26 -9.15
N ILE A 104 14.40 12.84 -8.99
CA ILE A 104 14.03 13.72 -7.90
C ILE A 104 13.49 12.85 -6.75
N GLN A 105 13.89 13.16 -5.52
CA GLN A 105 13.28 12.55 -4.33
C GLN A 105 12.34 13.53 -3.67
N GLU A 106 11.21 13.02 -3.18
CA GLU A 106 10.23 13.78 -2.42
C GLU A 106 10.77 14.11 -1.02
N VAL A 107 10.61 15.37 -0.62
CA VAL A 107 11.04 15.82 0.71
C VAL A 107 9.91 15.58 1.70
N LYS A 108 10.07 14.61 2.61
CA LYS A 108 9.05 14.26 3.63
C LYS A 108 8.58 15.44 4.49
N LYS A 109 9.43 16.47 4.65
CA LYS A 109 9.18 17.62 5.53
C LYS A 109 8.25 18.66 4.90
N THR A 110 8.18 18.74 3.58
CA THR A 110 7.39 19.75 2.86
C THR A 110 6.59 19.06 1.75
N PRO A 111 5.27 18.86 1.93
CA PRO A 111 4.45 18.17 0.94
C PRO A 111 4.53 18.91 -0.39
N LEU A 112 4.47 18.16 -1.50
CA LEU A 112 4.52 18.70 -2.87
C LEU A 112 5.85 19.34 -3.26
N THR A 113 6.94 19.07 -2.52
CA THR A 113 8.28 19.53 -2.92
C THR A 113 9.26 18.37 -3.01
N GLY A 114 10.15 18.46 -3.99
CA GLY A 114 11.16 17.45 -4.24
C GLY A 114 12.49 18.10 -4.53
N ARG A 115 13.56 17.45 -4.11
CA ARG A 115 14.91 17.94 -4.29
C ARG A 115 15.69 16.94 -5.13
N CYS A 116 16.39 17.44 -6.14
CA CYS A 116 17.39 16.63 -6.82
C CYS A 116 18.64 16.53 -5.94
N TYR A 117 19.06 15.31 -5.62
CA TYR A 117 20.27 15.07 -4.81
C TYR A 117 21.56 15.53 -5.49
N TYR A 118 21.59 15.51 -6.82
CA TYR A 118 22.81 15.79 -7.58
C TYR A 118 23.03 17.28 -7.81
N CYS A 119 22.02 18.01 -8.30
CA CYS A 119 22.15 19.44 -8.60
C CYS A 119 21.56 20.34 -7.50
N GLY A 120 21.00 19.77 -6.43
CA GLY A 120 20.43 20.48 -5.30
C GLY A 120 19.15 21.29 -5.61
N THR A 121 18.70 21.30 -6.87
CA THR A 121 17.55 22.10 -7.31
C THR A 121 16.26 21.57 -6.71
N MET A 122 15.42 22.47 -6.21
CA MET A 122 14.10 22.16 -5.68
C MET A 122 13.02 22.37 -6.73
N TYR A 123 12.08 21.44 -6.75
CA TYR A 123 10.95 21.39 -7.66
C TYR A 123 9.66 21.28 -6.87
N LEU A 124 8.59 21.85 -7.42
CA LEU A 124 7.23 21.72 -6.90
C LEU A 124 6.54 20.58 -7.66
N LEU A 125 6.13 19.54 -6.94
CA LEU A 125 5.46 18.37 -7.47
C LEU A 125 3.95 18.57 -7.37
N TYR A 126 3.27 18.68 -8.49
CA TYR A 126 1.81 18.75 -8.51
C TYR A 126 1.24 17.33 -8.63
N PRO A 127 0.30 16.92 -7.75
CA PRO A 127 -0.23 15.56 -7.71
C PRO A 127 -1.18 15.23 -8.89
N TYR A 128 -1.50 16.22 -9.73
CA TYR A 128 -2.44 16.07 -10.85
C TYR A 128 -1.78 16.19 -12.24
N ASN A 129 -0.46 16.36 -12.30
CA ASN A 129 0.29 16.43 -13.56
C ASN A 129 1.30 15.28 -13.61
N ASP A 130 0.91 14.17 -14.21
CA ASP A 130 1.68 12.92 -14.32
C ASP A 130 2.91 13.00 -15.27
N GLY A 131 3.61 14.13 -15.33
CA GLY A 131 4.79 14.21 -16.21
C GLY A 131 5.54 15.54 -16.27
N ASP A 132 4.92 16.64 -15.89
CA ASP A 132 5.54 17.96 -16.05
C ASP A 132 6.02 18.53 -14.71
N VAL A 133 7.32 18.36 -14.46
CA VAL A 133 8.05 19.15 -13.47
C VAL A 133 8.11 20.59 -13.99
N LYS A 134 7.16 21.44 -13.61
CA LYS A 134 7.22 22.87 -13.88
C LYS A 134 8.35 23.53 -13.09
N ASP A 135 8.85 24.61 -13.68
CA ASP A 135 10.11 25.30 -13.48
C ASP A 135 10.74 25.26 -12.07
N PRO A 136 12.08 25.22 -11.98
CA PRO A 136 12.77 25.25 -10.69
C PRO A 136 12.30 26.44 -9.87
N ILE A 137 12.08 26.24 -8.57
CA ILE A 137 11.79 27.34 -7.65
C ILE A 137 13.03 28.24 -7.66
N VAL A 138 12.99 29.30 -8.46
CA VAL A 138 14.01 30.35 -8.47
C VAL A 138 13.85 31.08 -7.14
N SER A 139 14.71 30.71 -6.19
CA SER A 139 14.86 31.42 -4.92
C SER A 139 15.41 32.81 -5.24
N GLY A 140 14.52 33.74 -5.57
CA GLY A 140 14.88 35.04 -6.13
C GLY A 140 13.70 35.98 -6.35
N THR A 141 12.68 35.95 -5.48
CA THR A 141 11.77 37.09 -5.24
C THR A 141 11.30 37.02 -3.80
N VAL A 142 12.20 37.33 -2.87
CA VAL A 142 11.75 37.91 -1.60
C VAL A 142 11.30 39.31 -1.97
N SER A 143 9.99 39.56 -1.92
CA SER A 143 9.44 40.89 -2.10
C SER A 143 10.01 41.78 -1.01
N GLU A 144 10.87 42.69 -1.44
CA GLU A 144 11.42 43.81 -0.68
C GLU A 144 10.24 44.64 -0.15
N GLN A 145 9.93 44.50 1.13
CA GLN A 145 9.17 45.50 1.88
C GLN A 145 10.18 46.22 2.76
N GLU A 146 10.46 47.47 2.38
CA GLU A 146 11.21 48.44 3.16
C GLU A 146 10.63 48.61 4.58
N ALA A 147 11.54 48.81 5.52
CA ALA A 147 11.34 48.89 6.97
C ALA A 147 10.48 50.07 7.45
N PRO A 148 10.23 50.18 8.77
CA PRO A 148 11.16 51.04 9.51
C PRO A 148 11.72 50.41 10.81
N VAL A 149 12.96 50.82 11.07
CA VAL A 149 13.87 50.50 12.18
C VAL A 149 13.32 51.03 13.52
N PRO A 150 13.63 50.38 14.65
CA PRO A 150 14.36 51.11 15.68
C PRO A 150 15.57 50.35 16.22
N ALA A 151 16.59 51.13 16.55
CA ALA A 151 17.92 50.74 16.96
C ALA A 151 17.99 50.27 18.42
N GLU A 152 18.87 49.32 18.71
CA GLU A 152 19.68 49.22 19.95
C GLU A 152 20.64 48.02 19.78
N GLU A 153 21.90 48.31 19.46
CA GLU A 153 23.07 48.18 20.36
C GLU A 153 23.59 46.74 20.53
N ALA A 154 24.72 46.48 19.84
CA ALA A 154 25.64 45.40 20.18
C ALA A 154 26.45 45.77 21.45
N PRO A 155 26.92 44.79 22.23
CA PRO A 155 28.27 44.29 22.03
C PRO A 155 28.32 42.74 22.05
N ALA A 156 29.02 42.09 21.13
CA ALA A 156 30.42 41.66 21.28
C ALA A 156 30.68 40.78 22.52
N GLU A 157 30.69 39.45 22.33
CA GLU A 157 31.62 38.55 23.03
C GLU A 157 31.76 37.23 22.28
N ALA A 158 33.01 36.82 22.10
CA ALA A 158 33.47 35.60 21.46
C ALA A 158 33.87 34.58 22.54
N GLU A 159 34.04 33.32 22.11
CA GLU A 159 34.52 32.16 22.89
C GLU A 159 33.45 31.59 23.85
N ASN A 160 33.04 30.32 23.80
CA ASN A 160 33.86 29.11 23.89
C ASN A 160 32.95 27.92 23.52
N VAL A 161 33.25 27.19 22.44
CA VAL A 161 32.59 25.91 22.13
C VAL A 161 33.45 24.83 22.77
N GLU A 162 33.04 24.39 23.96
CA GLU A 162 33.60 23.18 24.59
C GLU A 162 33.32 21.98 23.67
N GLU A 163 34.38 21.50 23.03
CA GLU A 163 34.44 20.21 22.36
C GLU A 163 34.17 19.11 23.39
N LEU A 164 32.94 18.59 23.42
CA LEU A 164 32.65 17.33 24.10
C LEU A 164 33.44 16.22 23.38
N PRO A 165 34.38 15.52 24.05
CA PRO A 165 34.99 14.33 23.47
C PRO A 165 33.91 13.26 23.41
N MET A 166 33.29 13.08 22.24
CA MET A 166 32.59 11.84 21.93
C MET A 166 33.65 10.76 21.80
N THR A 167 34.07 10.19 22.94
CA THR A 167 34.77 8.92 22.96
C THR A 167 33.77 7.89 22.43
N PHE A 168 33.96 7.54 21.16
CA PHE A 168 33.21 6.50 20.46
C PHE A 168 33.64 5.15 21.05
N GLU A 169 33.09 4.81 22.21
CA GLU A 169 33.15 3.45 22.69
C GLU A 169 32.20 2.60 21.81
N PRO A 170 32.67 1.49 21.23
CA PRO A 170 31.82 0.64 20.42
C PRO A 170 30.65 0.12 21.27
N TYR A 171 29.44 0.34 20.78
CA TYR A 171 28.20 -0.06 21.44
C TYR A 171 28.21 -1.57 21.72
N ASP A 172 28.29 -1.95 22.99
CA ASP A 172 28.34 -3.34 23.41
C ASP A 172 26.93 -3.91 23.55
N VAL A 173 26.51 -4.64 22.53
CA VAL A 173 25.17 -5.26 22.41
C VAL A 173 24.96 -6.37 23.44
N THR A 174 26.02 -6.90 24.06
CA THR A 174 25.90 -8.01 25.03
C THR A 174 25.12 -7.61 26.28
N LYS A 175 25.25 -6.35 26.73
CA LYS A 175 24.51 -5.81 27.88
C LYS A 175 23.01 -5.64 27.64
N ASP A 176 22.60 -5.34 26.41
CA ASP A 176 21.20 -5.14 26.08
C ASP A 176 20.42 -6.44 25.90
N LEU A 177 21.12 -7.50 25.51
CA LEU A 177 20.49 -8.78 25.19
C LEU A 177 20.49 -9.77 26.36
N GLY A 178 21.04 -9.39 27.53
CA GLY A 178 20.96 -10.19 28.75
C GLY A 178 21.61 -11.56 28.61
N PHE A 179 22.67 -11.67 27.82
CA PHE A 179 23.51 -12.87 27.77
C PHE A 179 24.44 -12.88 29.00
N ASP A 180 23.86 -12.89 30.19
CA ASP A 180 24.58 -13.38 31.35
C ASP A 180 24.75 -14.89 31.12
N GLU A 181 25.97 -15.31 30.81
CA GLU A 181 26.34 -16.71 30.64
C GLU A 181 26.07 -17.43 31.98
N ASP A 182 25.01 -18.24 32.01
CA ASP A 182 24.75 -19.19 33.09
C ASP A 182 25.93 -20.20 33.13
N GLU A 183 26.81 -20.04 34.12
CA GLU A 183 27.83 -21.03 34.53
C GLU A 183 27.34 -21.88 35.72
#